data_AF-A0A0M4LTZ0-F1
#
_entry.id   AF-A0A0M4LTZ0-F1
#
_cell.length_a   1.000
_cell.length_b   1.000
_cell.length_c   1.000
_cell.angle_alpha   90.00
_cell.angle_beta   90.00
_cell.angle_gamma   90.00
#
_symmetry.space_group_name_H-M   'P 1'
#
loop_
_entity.id
_entity.type
_entity.pdbx_description
1 polymer ?
#
loop_
_entity_poly.entity_id
_entity_poly.type
_entity_poly.pdbx_seq_one_letter_code
_entity_poly.pdbx_strand_id
1 'polypeptide(L)'
;MRRYWVALAVASLAAGPLAAQETNRAAPSIRIAPPKPLSEKERRELDAHERRMEAAMKERGMFGMMTLDMDRDQRIVLCDQVAQFQVKMAATAANGSTRTERLRNAWKLTSRVSPAMRDVRDSMPPLKLKGYEKEAMQAIGMMSMAPVRADAQFDKADPADLMQAFAGGLAADCQALLDEMGIPEASGEAPPEFLERESRFRWRDMDYEQAFEGTDLAPFAARICAAGGPPDLNGADLSQRGKHGVSLLDWALACKDKGAYTAILDAGFDISVPGQFEDPAIVRAAEESDTWFLSQLLDRGADPNTSGRRQTAVEAAWNAGTTDWDNWNLAGYEMLRAAGASLNHAEFNKSMWRRFTTHAKWDLILENWEEFDGDFVSLAAAADSFRSGGARGDKAAHAMLIAKLEAEGVCFPIKPLMEYKRDERGYFIQDNCGAAPAN
;
A
#
# COMPACT_ATOMS: atom_id res chain seq x y z
N MET A 1 -1.13 -17.91 33.97
CA MET A 1 -0.99 -17.43 32.57
C MET A 1 -1.61 -16.04 32.31
N ARG A 2 -2.85 -15.71 32.73
CA ARG A 2 -3.47 -14.37 32.48
C ARG A 2 -2.87 -13.17 33.26
N ARG A 3 -2.00 -13.40 34.25
CA ARG A 3 -1.36 -12.35 35.08
C ARG A 3 0.10 -12.03 34.71
N TYR A 4 0.74 -12.86 33.87
CA TYR A 4 2.15 -12.67 33.49
C TYR A 4 2.31 -11.73 32.29
N TRP A 5 1.31 -11.66 31.40
CA TRP A 5 1.34 -10.78 30.23
C TRP A 5 1.13 -9.28 30.53
N VAL A 6 0.48 -8.93 31.65
CA VAL A 6 0.30 -7.51 32.04
C VAL A 6 1.61 -6.88 32.52
N ALA A 7 2.56 -7.66 33.02
CA ALA A 7 3.82 -7.14 33.55
C ALA A 7 4.83 -6.77 32.44
N LEU A 8 4.80 -7.46 31.30
CA LEU A 8 5.72 -7.20 30.17
C LEU A 8 5.27 -6.04 29.27
N ALA A 9 3.97 -5.71 29.23
CA ALA A 9 3.46 -4.59 28.43
C ALA A 9 3.67 -3.20 29.08
N VAL A 10 3.95 -3.13 30.38
CA VAL A 10 4.13 -1.85 31.11
C VAL A 10 5.59 -1.37 31.12
N ALA A 11 6.55 -2.25 30.83
CA ALA A 11 7.98 -1.93 30.91
C ALA A 11 8.56 -1.18 29.69
N SER A 12 7.78 -0.99 28.62
CA SER A 12 8.28 -0.42 27.34
C SER A 12 7.65 0.91 26.92
N LEU A 13 6.85 1.56 27.78
CA LEU A 13 6.26 2.88 27.52
C LEU A 13 6.62 3.87 28.63
N ALA A 14 7.89 4.25 28.73
CA ALA A 14 8.30 5.44 29.47
C ALA A 14 9.69 5.92 29.04
N ALA A 15 9.82 6.43 27.82
CA ALA A 15 10.94 7.31 27.47
C ALA A 15 10.50 8.29 26.36
N GLY A 16 9.96 9.43 26.79
CA GLY A 16 9.69 10.58 25.93
C GLY A 16 9.36 11.78 26.81
N PRO A 17 10.02 12.95 26.66
CA PRO A 17 9.83 14.08 27.54
C PRO A 17 8.61 14.87 27.08
N LEU A 18 7.57 14.94 27.90
CA LEU A 18 6.51 15.91 27.77
C LEU A 18 6.42 16.68 29.08
N ALA A 19 6.64 17.99 28.97
CA ALA A 19 6.45 18.96 30.04
C ALA A 19 5.01 18.86 30.56
N ALA A 20 4.86 18.63 31.87
CA ALA A 20 3.56 18.60 32.53
C ALA A 20 3.55 19.62 33.66
N GLN A 21 2.65 20.60 33.55
CA GLN A 21 2.24 21.52 34.61
C GLN A 21 1.78 20.74 35.85
N GLU A 22 2.30 21.16 37.01
CA GLU A 22 1.93 20.64 38.31
C GLU A 22 0.46 20.92 38.63
N THR A 23 -0.36 19.87 38.73
CA THR A 23 -1.56 19.89 39.58
C THR A 23 -1.45 18.78 40.60
N ASN A 24 -1.06 19.17 41.81
CA ASN A 24 -0.77 18.30 42.94
C ASN A 24 -2.08 17.78 43.57
N ARG A 25 -2.57 16.63 43.10
CA ARG A 25 -3.49 15.77 43.87
C ARG A 25 -2.95 14.35 43.85
N ALA A 26 -2.30 13.96 44.94
CA ALA A 26 -1.71 12.64 45.12
C ALA A 26 -2.79 11.55 45.02
N ALA A 27 -2.69 10.71 44.00
CA ALA A 27 -3.43 9.45 43.91
C ALA A 27 -2.90 8.47 44.99
N PRO A 28 -3.77 7.65 45.62
CA PRO A 28 -3.32 6.68 46.60
C PRO A 28 -2.40 5.65 45.96
N SER A 29 -1.18 5.54 46.49
CA SER A 29 -0.17 4.58 46.04
C SER A 29 -0.58 3.17 46.43
N ILE A 30 -1.04 2.37 45.46
CA ILE A 30 -1.18 0.93 45.63
C ILE A 30 0.23 0.35 45.75
N ARG A 31 0.68 0.04 46.97
CA ARG A 31 1.93 -0.72 47.18
C ARG A 31 1.70 -2.15 46.72
N ILE A 32 2.15 -2.46 45.50
CA ILE A 32 2.26 -3.84 45.03
C ILE A 32 3.44 -4.46 45.80
N ALA A 33 3.16 -5.47 46.62
CA ALA A 33 4.21 -6.22 47.32
C ALA A 33 5.21 -6.80 46.29
N PRO A 34 6.53 -6.79 46.57
CA PRO A 34 7.49 -7.38 45.67
C PRO A 34 7.12 -8.86 45.41
N PRO A 35 7.24 -9.34 44.17
CA PRO A 35 6.88 -10.72 43.84
C PRO A 35 7.67 -11.67 44.73
N LYS A 36 6.97 -12.66 45.30
CA LYS A 36 7.59 -13.68 46.15
C LYS A 36 8.72 -14.36 45.37
N PRO A 37 9.91 -14.56 45.96
CA PRO A 37 10.99 -15.26 45.28
C PRO A 37 10.56 -16.68 44.90
N LEU A 38 10.85 -17.07 43.66
CA LEU A 38 10.53 -18.39 43.13
C LEU A 38 11.22 -19.48 43.97
N SER A 39 10.49 -20.55 44.25
CA SER A 39 11.05 -21.78 44.82
C SER A 39 12.06 -22.43 43.86
N GLU A 40 12.89 -23.34 44.37
CA GLU A 40 13.84 -24.07 43.53
C GLU A 40 13.15 -24.90 42.44
N LYS A 41 11.98 -25.46 42.74
CA LYS A 41 11.15 -26.17 41.76
C LYS A 41 10.67 -25.24 40.65
N GLU A 42 10.11 -24.08 41.01
CA GLU A 42 9.62 -23.10 40.04
C GLU A 42 10.74 -22.55 39.14
N ARG A 43 11.96 -22.37 39.68
CA ARG A 43 13.14 -22.01 38.88
C ARG A 43 13.52 -23.09 37.88
N ARG A 44 13.61 -24.36 38.32
CA ARG A 44 13.94 -25.47 37.40
C ARG A 44 12.90 -25.63 36.29
N GLU A 45 11.62 -25.43 36.62
CA GLU A 45 10.52 -25.46 35.65
C GLU A 45 10.60 -24.30 34.65
N LEU A 46 10.92 -23.09 35.13
CA LEU A 46 11.14 -21.92 34.28
C LEU A 46 12.33 -22.12 33.33
N ASP A 47 13.50 -22.53 33.85
CA ASP A 47 14.69 -22.78 33.05
C ASP A 47 14.42 -23.87 31.98
N ALA A 48 13.65 -24.90 32.34
CA ALA A 48 13.27 -25.95 31.40
C ALA A 48 12.27 -25.49 30.34
N HIS A 49 11.44 -24.50 30.65
CA HIS A 49 10.51 -23.89 29.69
C HIS A 49 11.26 -22.91 28.77
N GLU A 50 12.14 -22.07 29.30
CA GLU A 50 12.99 -21.17 28.51
C GLU A 50 13.87 -21.93 27.51
N ARG A 51 14.50 -23.03 27.92
CA ARG A 51 15.25 -23.90 27.00
C ARG A 51 14.38 -24.46 25.87
N ARG A 52 13.11 -24.81 26.17
CA ARG A 52 12.16 -25.29 25.15
C ARG A 52 11.75 -24.17 24.20
N MET A 53 11.50 -22.96 24.71
CA MET A 53 11.21 -21.78 23.88
C MET A 53 12.39 -21.42 22.97
N GLU A 54 13.62 -21.43 23.50
CA GLU A 54 14.83 -21.15 22.71
C GLU A 54 15.04 -22.20 21.61
N ALA A 55 14.84 -23.48 21.93
CA ALA A 55 14.89 -24.55 20.93
C ALA A 55 13.82 -24.37 19.84
N ALA A 56 12.57 -24.07 20.23
CA ALA A 56 11.47 -23.85 19.30
C ALA A 56 11.68 -22.60 18.41
N MET A 57 12.22 -21.52 19.00
CA MET A 57 12.60 -20.30 18.27
C MET A 57 13.73 -20.56 17.27
N LYS A 58 14.71 -21.40 17.64
CA LYS A 58 15.79 -21.77 16.74
C LYS A 58 15.31 -22.62 15.57
N GLU A 59 14.37 -23.54 15.81
CA GLU A 59 13.84 -24.45 14.78
C GLU A 59 12.88 -23.73 13.82
N ARG A 60 11.83 -23.09 14.33
CA ARG A 60 10.74 -22.49 13.53
C ARG A 60 10.47 -21.02 13.82
N GLY A 61 11.40 -20.33 14.47
CA GLY A 61 11.24 -18.91 14.80
C GLY A 61 10.00 -18.67 15.68
N MET A 62 9.32 -17.56 15.41
CA MET A 62 8.12 -17.17 16.14
C MET A 62 7.03 -18.26 16.08
N PHE A 63 6.90 -18.98 14.97
CA PHE A 63 5.91 -20.05 14.83
C PHE A 63 6.11 -21.17 15.84
N GLY A 64 7.35 -21.64 16.00
CA GLY A 64 7.69 -22.69 16.97
C GLY A 64 7.39 -22.26 18.40
N MET A 65 7.75 -21.02 18.76
CA MET A 65 7.47 -20.48 20.10
C MET A 65 5.96 -20.38 20.38
N MET A 66 5.17 -19.92 19.40
CA MET A 66 3.73 -19.72 19.57
C MET A 66 2.94 -21.04 19.62
N THR A 67 3.46 -22.10 19.02
CA THR A 67 2.80 -23.43 18.96
C THR A 67 3.25 -24.39 20.05
N LEU A 68 4.30 -24.05 20.80
CA LEU A 68 4.94 -24.92 21.80
C LEU A 68 3.93 -25.49 22.82
N ASP A 69 3.11 -24.62 23.39
CA ASP A 69 2.14 -24.97 24.44
C ASP A 69 0.71 -25.22 23.91
N MET A 70 0.51 -25.17 22.59
CA MET A 70 -0.79 -25.46 21.99
C MET A 70 -1.10 -26.95 22.05
N ASP A 71 -2.34 -27.27 22.42
CA ASP A 71 -2.87 -28.63 22.29
C ASP A 71 -3.08 -29.01 20.81
N ARG A 72 -3.35 -30.30 20.55
CA ARG A 72 -3.51 -30.82 19.18
C ARG A 72 -4.61 -30.09 18.40
N ASP A 73 -5.74 -29.79 19.03
CA ASP A 73 -6.87 -29.14 18.37
C ASP A 73 -6.58 -27.66 18.11
N GLN A 74 -5.90 -26.97 19.03
CA GLN A 74 -5.40 -25.60 18.81
C GLN A 74 -4.45 -25.53 17.62
N ARG A 75 -3.54 -26.49 17.48
CA ARG A 75 -2.62 -26.58 16.33
C ARG A 75 -3.36 -26.82 15.01
N ILE A 76 -4.36 -27.69 15.01
CA ILE A 76 -5.22 -27.93 13.83
C ILE A 76 -5.96 -26.65 13.45
N VAL A 77 -6.59 -25.97 14.41
CA VAL A 77 -7.30 -24.69 14.17
C VAL A 77 -6.34 -23.61 13.66
N LEU A 78 -5.13 -23.51 14.23
CA LEU A 78 -4.11 -22.59 13.73
C LEU A 78 -3.76 -22.87 12.27
N CYS A 79 -3.49 -24.14 11.93
CA CYS A 79 -3.12 -24.48 10.56
C CYS A 79 -4.27 -24.36 9.56
N ASP A 80 -5.53 -24.51 10.00
CA ASP A 80 -6.70 -24.18 9.19
C ASP A 80 -6.78 -22.66 8.92
N GLN A 81 -6.56 -21.82 9.93
CA GLN A 81 -6.51 -20.36 9.74
C GLN A 81 -5.34 -19.93 8.83
N VAL A 82 -4.17 -20.56 8.96
CA VAL A 82 -3.04 -20.33 8.06
C VAL A 82 -3.38 -20.77 6.63
N ALA A 83 -4.05 -21.90 6.44
CA ALA A 83 -4.49 -22.35 5.11
C ALA A 83 -5.43 -21.33 4.46
N GLN A 84 -6.45 -20.87 5.19
CA GLN A 84 -7.38 -19.83 4.72
C GLN A 84 -6.64 -18.52 4.39
N PHE A 85 -5.70 -18.12 5.25
CA PHE A 85 -4.88 -16.94 5.02
C PHE A 85 -4.02 -17.07 3.75
N GLN A 86 -3.43 -18.25 3.52
CA GLN A 86 -2.64 -18.53 2.32
C GLN A 86 -3.50 -18.50 1.06
N VAL A 87 -4.72 -19.04 1.08
CA VAL A 87 -5.67 -18.92 -0.05
C VAL A 87 -5.99 -17.46 -0.34
N LYS A 88 -6.24 -16.66 0.71
CA LYS A 88 -6.51 -15.23 0.57
C LYS A 88 -5.33 -14.48 -0.06
N MET A 89 -4.09 -14.74 0.39
CA MET A 89 -2.91 -14.10 -0.20
C MET A 89 -2.62 -14.61 -1.62
N ALA A 90 -2.90 -15.88 -1.90
CA ALA A 90 -2.78 -16.42 -3.25
C ALA A 90 -3.73 -15.71 -4.24
N ALA A 91 -4.95 -15.39 -3.79
CA ALA A 91 -5.97 -14.72 -4.59
C ALA A 91 -5.67 -13.25 -4.90
N THR A 92 -4.81 -12.57 -4.13
CA THR A 92 -4.49 -11.14 -4.36
C THR A 92 -3.53 -10.90 -5.52
N ALA A 93 -2.90 -11.95 -6.06
CA ALA A 93 -2.01 -11.80 -7.20
C ALA A 93 -2.76 -11.18 -8.38
N ALA A 94 -2.21 -10.10 -8.95
CA ALA A 94 -2.84 -9.35 -10.03
C ALA A 94 -2.95 -10.21 -11.30
N ASN A 95 -1.86 -10.87 -11.69
CA ASN A 95 -1.82 -11.77 -12.83
C ASN A 95 -2.60 -13.09 -12.57
N GLY A 96 -3.48 -13.46 -13.49
CA GLY A 96 -4.34 -14.65 -13.37
C GLY A 96 -3.61 -16.00 -13.37
N SER A 97 -2.51 -16.16 -14.13
CA SER A 97 -1.74 -17.42 -14.13
C SER A 97 -0.98 -17.60 -12.81
N THR A 98 -0.34 -16.53 -12.32
CA THR A 98 0.30 -16.50 -11.00
C THR A 98 -0.71 -16.76 -9.89
N ARG A 99 -1.89 -16.13 -9.92
CA ARG A 99 -2.98 -16.36 -8.96
C ARG A 99 -3.38 -17.84 -8.94
N THR A 100 -3.58 -18.43 -10.12
CA THR A 100 -3.98 -19.84 -10.25
C THR A 100 -2.89 -20.78 -9.70
N GLU A 101 -1.62 -20.53 -10.00
CA GLU A 101 -0.51 -21.32 -9.47
C GLU A 101 -0.41 -21.22 -7.94
N ARG A 102 -0.49 -20.00 -7.39
CA ARG A 102 -0.48 -19.79 -5.93
C ARG A 102 -1.65 -20.51 -5.26
N LEU A 103 -2.84 -20.49 -5.86
CA LEU A 103 -4.02 -21.19 -5.35
C LEU A 103 -3.86 -22.71 -5.39
N ARG A 104 -3.23 -23.29 -6.42
CA ARG A 104 -2.90 -24.72 -6.44
C ARG A 104 -2.00 -25.12 -5.27
N ASN A 105 -1.04 -24.27 -4.92
CA ASN A 105 -0.16 -24.53 -3.77
C ASN A 105 -0.89 -24.34 -2.43
N ALA A 106 -1.71 -23.30 -2.29
CA ALA A 106 -2.51 -23.06 -1.08
C ALA A 106 -3.54 -24.18 -0.82
N TRP A 107 -4.07 -24.78 -1.90
CA TRP A 107 -4.99 -25.91 -1.79
C TRP A 107 -4.37 -27.13 -1.09
N LYS A 108 -3.06 -27.37 -1.25
CA LYS A 108 -2.39 -28.53 -0.62
C LYS A 108 -2.55 -28.50 0.90
N LEU A 109 -2.26 -27.37 1.56
CA LEU A 109 -2.45 -27.27 3.00
C LEU A 109 -3.92 -27.34 3.40
N THR A 110 -4.80 -26.64 2.65
CA THR A 110 -6.25 -26.62 2.90
C THR A 110 -6.83 -28.04 2.88
N SER A 111 -6.54 -28.81 1.83
CA SER A 111 -6.98 -30.19 1.65
C SER A 111 -6.42 -31.13 2.72
N ARG A 112 -5.18 -30.90 3.18
CA ARG A 112 -4.52 -31.68 4.24
C ARG A 112 -5.15 -31.47 5.61
N VAL A 113 -5.44 -30.23 5.98
CA VAL A 113 -5.96 -29.90 7.32
C VAL A 113 -7.48 -30.11 7.43
N SER A 114 -8.22 -30.01 6.32
CA SER A 114 -9.69 -30.06 6.31
C SER A 114 -10.32 -31.29 6.99
N PRO A 115 -9.82 -32.53 6.81
CA PRO A 115 -10.37 -33.69 7.52
C PRO A 115 -10.24 -33.55 9.05
N ALA A 116 -9.06 -33.22 9.55
CA ALA A 116 -8.82 -33.05 10.98
C ALA A 116 -9.62 -31.87 11.56
N MET A 117 -9.78 -30.78 10.78
CA MET A 117 -10.58 -29.63 11.20
C MET A 117 -12.08 -29.96 11.30
N ARG A 118 -12.60 -30.87 10.46
CA ARG A 118 -13.98 -31.38 10.61
C ARG A 118 -14.15 -32.13 11.92
N ASP A 119 -13.23 -33.02 12.26
CA ASP A 119 -13.26 -33.76 13.53
C ASP A 119 -13.24 -32.82 14.75
N VAL A 120 -12.43 -31.76 14.69
CA VAL A 120 -12.40 -30.70 15.73
C VAL A 120 -13.75 -29.99 15.82
N ARG A 121 -14.35 -29.62 14.68
CA ARG A 121 -15.64 -28.92 14.65
C ARG A 121 -16.79 -29.77 15.19
N ASP A 122 -16.77 -31.08 14.92
CA ASP A 122 -17.80 -32.02 15.36
C ASP A 122 -17.68 -32.37 16.85
N SER A 123 -16.46 -32.37 17.40
CA SER A 123 -16.19 -32.74 18.79
C SER A 123 -16.14 -31.55 19.77
N MET A 124 -16.08 -30.31 19.27
CA MET A 124 -15.87 -29.12 20.11
C MET A 124 -17.10 -28.19 20.18
N PRO A 125 -17.47 -27.69 21.37
CA PRO A 125 -18.53 -26.68 21.50
C PRO A 125 -18.20 -25.40 20.72
N PRO A 126 -19.17 -24.77 20.01
CA PRO A 126 -18.92 -23.61 19.14
C PRO A 126 -18.21 -22.42 19.81
N LEU A 127 -18.53 -22.15 21.08
CA LEU A 127 -17.89 -21.05 21.83
C LEU A 127 -16.41 -21.32 22.11
N LYS A 128 -16.03 -22.59 22.34
CA LYS A 128 -14.62 -22.96 22.55
C LYS A 128 -13.85 -22.88 21.24
N LEU A 129 -14.43 -23.38 20.15
CA LEU A 129 -13.85 -23.30 18.81
C LEU A 129 -13.59 -21.84 18.41
N LYS A 130 -14.56 -20.95 18.60
CA LYS A 130 -14.41 -19.50 18.34
C LYS A 130 -13.28 -18.87 19.17
N GLY A 131 -13.04 -19.38 20.38
CA GLY A 131 -11.90 -19.00 21.20
C GLY A 131 -10.58 -19.37 20.54
N TYR A 132 -10.45 -20.61 20.06
CA TYR A 132 -9.26 -21.10 19.38
C TYR A 132 -9.01 -20.36 18.06
N GLU A 133 -10.06 -20.10 17.27
CA GLU A 133 -9.95 -19.31 16.02
C GLU A 133 -9.42 -17.89 16.31
N LYS A 134 -9.90 -17.26 17.38
CA LYS A 134 -9.42 -15.94 17.80
C LYS A 134 -7.96 -15.97 18.24
N GLU A 135 -7.58 -16.95 19.04
CA GLU A 135 -6.19 -17.13 19.49
C GLU A 135 -5.24 -17.40 18.30
N ALA A 136 -5.67 -18.22 17.34
CA ALA A 136 -4.93 -18.48 16.11
C ALA A 136 -4.72 -17.21 15.28
N MET A 137 -5.77 -16.41 15.06
CA MET A 137 -5.65 -15.13 14.32
C MET A 137 -4.75 -14.12 15.04
N GLN A 138 -4.80 -14.08 16.37
CA GLN A 138 -3.87 -13.27 17.16
C GLN A 138 -2.43 -13.75 17.01
N ALA A 139 -2.21 -15.06 17.02
CA ALA A 139 -0.88 -15.62 16.81
C ALA A 139 -0.33 -15.30 15.42
N ILE A 140 -1.14 -15.42 14.35
CA ILE A 140 -0.76 -15.05 12.99
C ILE A 140 -0.37 -13.58 12.91
N GLY A 141 -1.16 -12.68 13.52
CA GLY A 141 -0.85 -11.25 13.57
C GLY A 141 0.42 -10.92 14.37
N MET A 142 0.73 -11.65 15.45
CA MET A 142 1.99 -11.51 16.16
C MET A 142 3.18 -11.98 15.32
N MET A 143 3.02 -13.08 14.59
CA MET A 143 4.04 -13.60 13.68
C MET A 143 4.34 -12.65 12.52
N SER A 144 3.36 -11.91 12.01
CA SER A 144 3.59 -10.93 10.93
C SER A 144 4.35 -9.68 11.39
N MET A 145 4.40 -9.41 12.69
CA MET A 145 5.18 -8.28 13.24
C MET A 145 6.61 -8.65 13.60
N ALA A 146 6.96 -9.94 13.57
CA ALA A 146 8.34 -10.36 13.77
C ALA A 146 9.17 -9.93 12.55
N PRO A 147 10.43 -9.49 12.74
CA PRO A 147 11.33 -9.25 11.61
C PRO A 147 11.39 -10.54 10.79
N VAL A 148 10.99 -10.43 9.52
CA VAL A 148 10.99 -11.55 8.58
C VAL A 148 12.41 -12.11 8.51
N ARG A 149 12.56 -13.44 8.44
CA ARG A 149 13.87 -14.08 8.32
C ARG A 149 14.64 -13.42 7.17
N ALA A 150 15.89 -13.06 7.44
CA ALA A 150 16.73 -12.16 6.64
C ALA A 150 17.26 -12.78 5.33
N ASP A 151 16.65 -13.86 4.85
CA ASP A 151 17.14 -14.71 3.76
C ASP A 151 16.49 -14.44 2.39
N ALA A 152 15.46 -13.59 2.31
CA ALA A 152 14.95 -13.13 1.01
C ALA A 152 15.57 -11.78 0.60
N GLN A 153 15.79 -11.57 -0.69
CA GLN A 153 16.18 -10.26 -1.24
C GLN A 153 14.99 -9.29 -1.11
N PHE A 154 14.94 -8.55 0.00
CA PHE A 154 13.79 -7.70 0.39
C PHE A 154 13.75 -6.32 -0.29
N ASP A 155 14.86 -5.83 -0.82
CA ASP A 155 14.99 -4.41 -1.20
C ASP A 155 14.16 -3.99 -2.43
N LYS A 156 13.42 -4.90 -3.09
CA LYS A 156 12.63 -4.61 -4.30
C LYS A 156 11.28 -5.35 -4.44
N ALA A 157 10.83 -6.06 -3.41
CA ALA A 157 9.62 -6.88 -3.54
C ALA A 157 8.35 -6.04 -3.28
N ASP A 158 7.32 -6.24 -4.12
CA ASP A 158 5.97 -5.67 -3.91
C ASP A 158 5.45 -6.09 -2.52
N PRO A 159 4.86 -5.18 -1.71
CA PRO A 159 4.22 -5.53 -0.44
C PRO A 159 3.29 -6.75 -0.51
N ALA A 160 2.58 -6.95 -1.63
CA ALA A 160 1.72 -8.12 -1.83
C ALA A 160 2.53 -9.42 -1.93
N ASP A 161 3.70 -9.38 -2.56
CA ASP A 161 4.61 -10.53 -2.68
C ASP A 161 5.31 -10.84 -1.35
N LEU A 162 5.60 -9.83 -0.53
CA LEU A 162 6.09 -10.02 0.84
C LEU A 162 5.05 -10.74 1.71
N MET A 163 3.80 -10.31 1.65
CA MET A 163 2.70 -10.96 2.38
C MET A 163 2.45 -12.39 1.89
N GLN A 164 2.59 -12.62 0.57
CA GLN A 164 2.53 -13.96 0.01
C GLN A 164 3.68 -14.85 0.49
N ALA A 165 4.91 -14.34 0.54
CA ALA A 165 6.08 -15.08 1.04
C ALA A 165 5.90 -15.45 2.53
N PHE A 166 5.43 -14.51 3.34
CA PHE A 166 5.08 -14.76 4.74
C PHE A 166 4.01 -15.85 4.88
N ALA A 167 2.92 -15.78 4.12
CA ALA A 167 1.88 -16.82 4.12
C ALA A 167 2.43 -18.19 3.69
N GLY A 168 3.34 -18.21 2.71
CA GLY A 168 4.04 -19.42 2.28
C GLY A 168 4.93 -20.02 3.38
N GLY A 169 5.65 -19.19 4.13
CA GLY A 169 6.46 -19.61 5.27
C GLY A 169 5.62 -20.24 6.38
N LEU A 170 4.54 -19.57 6.80
CA LEU A 170 3.60 -20.13 7.78
C LEU A 170 2.99 -21.45 7.30
N ALA A 171 2.64 -21.54 6.02
CA ALA A 171 2.10 -22.76 5.45
C ALA A 171 3.10 -23.92 5.53
N ALA A 172 4.39 -23.67 5.22
CA ALA A 172 5.44 -24.68 5.34
C ALA A 172 5.65 -25.13 6.80
N ASP A 173 5.67 -24.19 7.74
CA ASP A 173 5.76 -24.51 9.17
C ASP A 173 4.55 -25.34 9.65
N CYS A 174 3.35 -25.05 9.13
CA CYS A 174 2.16 -25.85 9.37
C CYS A 174 2.21 -27.24 8.75
N GLN A 175 2.79 -27.41 7.56
CA GLN A 175 3.01 -28.74 6.98
C GLN A 175 3.89 -29.59 7.92
N ALA A 176 4.99 -29.02 8.42
CA ALA A 176 5.88 -29.69 9.38
C ALA A 176 5.17 -30.01 10.72
N LEU A 177 4.32 -29.11 11.21
CA LEU A 177 3.52 -29.36 12.41
C LEU A 177 2.49 -30.49 12.20
N LEU A 178 1.88 -30.58 11.01
CA LEU A 178 0.97 -31.66 10.65
C LEU A 178 1.72 -33.00 10.52
N ASP A 179 2.97 -33.00 10.05
CA ASP A 179 3.84 -34.19 10.04
C ASP A 179 4.08 -34.74 11.45
N GLU A 180 4.42 -33.87 12.41
CA GLU A 180 4.58 -34.26 13.83
C GLU A 180 3.33 -34.88 14.43
N MET A 181 2.16 -34.40 14.00
CA MET A 181 0.86 -34.92 14.45
C MET A 181 0.42 -36.19 13.70
N GLY A 182 1.22 -36.67 12.74
CA GLY A 182 0.92 -37.84 11.93
C GLY A 182 -0.26 -37.66 10.98
N ILE A 183 -0.60 -36.43 10.61
CA ILE A 183 -1.68 -36.14 9.66
C ILE A 183 -1.11 -36.28 8.25
N PRO A 184 -1.54 -37.26 7.43
CA PRO A 184 -0.92 -37.52 6.13
C PRO A 184 -1.11 -36.35 5.17
N GLU A 185 -0.20 -36.22 4.18
CA GLU A 185 -0.41 -35.29 3.07
C GLU A 185 -1.68 -35.65 2.29
N ALA A 186 -2.41 -34.63 1.85
CA ALA A 186 -3.54 -34.83 0.96
C ALA A 186 -3.04 -35.13 -0.45
N SER A 187 -3.63 -36.14 -1.09
CA SER A 187 -3.42 -36.45 -2.49
C SER A 187 -4.46 -35.74 -3.36
N GLY A 188 -4.04 -35.29 -4.54
CA GLY A 188 -4.93 -34.71 -5.55
C GLY A 188 -4.58 -33.28 -5.93
N GLU A 189 -5.08 -32.87 -7.09
CA GLU A 189 -4.97 -31.50 -7.59
C GLU A 189 -6.12 -30.63 -7.06
N ALA A 190 -5.93 -29.31 -7.09
CA ALA A 190 -6.98 -28.37 -6.75
C ALA A 190 -8.18 -28.54 -7.70
N PRO A 191 -9.41 -28.74 -7.18
CA PRO A 191 -10.59 -28.89 -8.02
C PRO A 191 -10.81 -27.65 -8.91
N PRO A 192 -11.28 -27.81 -10.16
CA PRO A 192 -11.58 -26.68 -11.04
C PRO A 192 -12.54 -25.67 -10.40
N GLU A 193 -13.57 -26.13 -9.67
CA GLU A 193 -14.52 -25.25 -8.99
C GLU A 193 -13.90 -24.43 -7.85
N PHE A 194 -12.88 -24.96 -7.18
CA PHE A 194 -12.11 -24.21 -6.17
C PHE A 194 -11.31 -23.11 -6.86
N LEU A 195 -10.57 -23.47 -7.92
CA LEU A 195 -9.78 -22.51 -8.66
C LEU A 195 -10.68 -21.43 -9.26
N GLU A 196 -11.80 -21.77 -9.89
CA GLU A 196 -12.71 -20.79 -10.47
C GLU A 196 -13.28 -19.83 -9.42
N ARG A 197 -13.66 -20.32 -8.24
CA ARG A 197 -14.23 -19.51 -7.16
C ARG A 197 -13.18 -18.58 -6.54
N GLU A 198 -12.02 -19.12 -6.17
CA GLU A 198 -11.00 -18.37 -5.44
C GLU A 198 -10.12 -17.51 -6.36
N SER A 199 -10.04 -17.81 -7.66
CA SER A 199 -9.21 -17.05 -8.61
C SER A 199 -9.92 -15.85 -9.24
N ARG A 200 -11.20 -15.61 -8.95
CA ARG A 200 -11.91 -14.44 -9.49
C ARG A 200 -11.21 -13.18 -9.02
N PHE A 201 -10.75 -12.37 -9.97
CA PHE A 201 -10.22 -11.05 -9.64
C PHE A 201 -11.32 -10.22 -8.97
N ARG A 202 -10.97 -9.58 -7.84
CA ARG A 202 -11.87 -8.69 -7.11
C ARG A 202 -11.28 -7.30 -7.06
N TRP A 203 -12.02 -6.34 -7.59
CA TRP A 203 -11.69 -4.93 -7.50
C TRP A 203 -12.63 -4.29 -6.48
N ARG A 204 -12.07 -3.77 -5.37
CA ARG A 204 -12.85 -3.23 -4.23
C ARG A 204 -13.92 -4.21 -3.72
N ASP A 205 -13.49 -5.45 -3.51
CA ASP A 205 -14.33 -6.57 -3.09
C ASP A 205 -15.47 -6.94 -4.06
N MET A 206 -15.52 -6.38 -5.27
CA MET A 206 -16.45 -6.75 -6.33
C MET A 206 -15.76 -7.62 -7.39
N ASP A 207 -16.37 -8.73 -7.77
CA ASP A 207 -15.96 -9.46 -8.98
C ASP A 207 -16.56 -8.80 -10.24
N TYR A 208 -16.24 -9.36 -11.41
CA TYR A 208 -16.64 -8.81 -12.70
C TYR A 208 -18.17 -8.72 -12.87
N GLU A 209 -18.95 -9.67 -12.31
CA GLU A 209 -20.41 -9.64 -12.39
C GLU A 209 -20.96 -8.44 -11.64
N GLN A 210 -20.44 -8.21 -10.43
CA GLN A 210 -20.84 -7.10 -9.58
C GLN A 210 -20.34 -5.75 -10.11
N ALA A 211 -19.13 -5.71 -10.66
CA ALA A 211 -18.50 -4.50 -11.18
C ALA A 211 -19.16 -4.02 -12.47
N PHE A 212 -19.59 -4.94 -13.34
CA PHE A 212 -20.19 -4.64 -14.64
C PHE A 212 -21.68 -4.95 -14.70
N GLU A 213 -22.34 -5.02 -13.54
CA GLU A 213 -23.78 -5.20 -13.43
C GLU A 213 -24.54 -4.14 -14.25
N GLY A 214 -25.48 -4.58 -15.09
CA GLY A 214 -26.27 -3.70 -15.97
C GLY A 214 -25.55 -3.27 -17.25
N THR A 215 -24.39 -3.87 -17.55
CA THR A 215 -23.65 -3.68 -18.80
C THR A 215 -23.47 -5.02 -19.51
N ASP A 216 -23.16 -4.99 -20.81
CA ASP A 216 -22.82 -6.18 -21.58
C ASP A 216 -21.33 -6.58 -21.45
N LEU A 217 -20.59 -5.88 -20.57
CA LEU A 217 -19.15 -6.04 -20.40
C LEU A 217 -18.74 -7.19 -19.48
N ALA A 218 -19.64 -7.71 -18.64
CA ALA A 218 -19.30 -8.74 -17.65
C ALA A 218 -18.65 -10.01 -18.26
N PRO A 219 -19.13 -10.59 -19.39
CA PRO A 219 -18.49 -11.74 -20.01
C PRO A 219 -17.06 -11.46 -20.51
N PHE A 220 -16.79 -10.24 -20.98
CA PHE A 220 -15.45 -9.82 -21.40
C PHE A 220 -14.54 -9.61 -20.18
N ALA A 221 -15.04 -8.94 -19.14
CA ALA A 221 -14.33 -8.75 -17.88
C ALA A 221 -14.01 -10.06 -17.16
N ALA A 222 -14.84 -11.10 -17.32
CA ALA A 222 -14.58 -12.45 -16.81
C ALA A 222 -13.33 -13.10 -17.44
N ARG A 223 -13.00 -12.71 -18.67
CA ARG A 223 -11.83 -13.21 -19.41
C ARG A 223 -10.57 -12.40 -19.11
N ILE A 224 -10.72 -11.16 -18.68
CA ILE A 224 -9.64 -10.28 -18.24
C ILE A 224 -9.24 -10.67 -16.82
N CYS A 225 -7.94 -10.64 -16.49
CA CYS A 225 -7.42 -11.06 -15.18
C CYS A 225 -7.56 -12.58 -14.87
N ALA A 226 -8.08 -13.37 -15.81
CA ALA A 226 -8.16 -14.82 -15.72
C ALA A 226 -6.87 -15.47 -16.27
N ALA A 227 -6.67 -16.77 -15.99
CA ALA A 227 -5.63 -17.52 -16.67
C ALA A 227 -6.04 -17.75 -18.14
N GLY A 228 -5.33 -17.12 -19.07
CA GLY A 228 -5.63 -17.19 -20.50
C GLY A 228 -4.91 -16.09 -21.28
N GLY A 229 -4.92 -16.19 -22.61
CA GLY A 229 -4.44 -15.11 -23.47
C GLY A 229 -5.42 -13.92 -23.49
N PRO A 230 -5.14 -12.90 -24.34
CA PRO A 230 -5.98 -11.72 -24.46
C PRO A 230 -7.46 -12.06 -24.75
N PRO A 231 -8.42 -11.26 -24.24
CA PRO A 231 -9.84 -11.49 -24.50
C PRO A 231 -10.18 -11.23 -25.98
N ASP A 232 -11.14 -11.98 -26.52
CA ASP A 232 -11.81 -11.60 -27.76
C ASP A 232 -12.84 -10.51 -27.42
N LEU A 233 -12.69 -9.32 -28.01
CA LEU A 233 -13.51 -8.14 -27.76
C LEU A 233 -14.51 -7.85 -28.89
N ASN A 234 -14.69 -8.78 -29.83
CA ASN A 234 -15.68 -8.63 -30.90
C ASN A 234 -17.09 -8.41 -30.31
N GLY A 235 -17.71 -7.28 -30.67
CA GLY A 235 -19.04 -6.91 -30.18
C GLY A 235 -19.07 -6.30 -28.77
N ALA A 236 -17.92 -6.09 -28.12
CA ALA A 236 -17.86 -5.36 -26.86
C ALA A 236 -18.09 -3.85 -27.09
N ASP A 237 -19.09 -3.27 -26.43
CA ASP A 237 -19.28 -1.82 -26.39
C ASP A 237 -18.35 -1.19 -25.34
N LEU A 238 -17.12 -0.87 -25.76
CA LEU A 238 -16.06 -0.31 -24.91
C LEU A 238 -16.39 1.08 -24.32
N SER A 239 -17.49 1.71 -24.74
CA SER A 239 -17.97 2.96 -24.16
C SER A 239 -18.70 2.75 -22.82
N GLN A 240 -19.20 1.54 -22.56
CA GLN A 240 -19.91 1.22 -21.32
C GLN A 240 -18.99 1.34 -20.11
N ARG A 241 -19.60 1.62 -18.96
CA ARG A 241 -18.90 1.78 -17.69
C ARG A 241 -19.64 0.98 -16.63
N GLY A 242 -18.89 0.19 -15.88
CA GLY A 242 -19.40 -0.50 -14.71
C GLY A 242 -19.63 0.45 -13.53
N LYS A 243 -19.86 -0.13 -12.36
CA LYS A 243 -19.99 0.60 -11.10
C LYS A 243 -18.77 1.50 -10.84
N HIS A 244 -19.03 2.69 -10.30
CA HIS A 244 -18.02 3.73 -10.07
C HIS A 244 -17.28 4.21 -11.33
N GLY A 245 -17.84 4.00 -12.51
CA GLY A 245 -17.26 4.45 -13.76
C GLY A 245 -16.10 3.59 -14.26
N VAL A 246 -15.92 2.37 -13.73
CA VAL A 246 -14.82 1.49 -14.16
C VAL A 246 -15.02 1.07 -15.62
N SER A 247 -14.00 1.25 -16.46
CA SER A 247 -13.97 0.73 -17.83
C SER A 247 -13.30 -0.65 -17.90
N LEU A 248 -13.42 -1.36 -19.02
CA LEU A 248 -12.63 -2.59 -19.23
C LEU A 248 -11.11 -2.32 -19.18
N LEU A 249 -10.67 -1.16 -19.67
CA LEU A 249 -9.26 -0.77 -19.63
C LEU A 249 -8.78 -0.60 -18.18
N ASP A 250 -9.61 0.00 -17.32
CA ASP A 250 -9.33 0.15 -15.89
C ASP A 250 -9.29 -1.20 -15.17
N TRP A 251 -10.17 -2.12 -15.55
CA TRP A 251 -10.18 -3.49 -15.03
C TRP A 251 -8.88 -4.23 -15.35
N ALA A 252 -8.42 -4.16 -16.61
CA ALA A 252 -7.14 -4.72 -17.04
C ALA A 252 -5.94 -4.07 -16.33
N LEU A 253 -5.98 -2.75 -16.14
CA LEU A 253 -4.96 -2.00 -15.39
C LEU A 253 -4.88 -2.45 -13.92
N ALA A 254 -6.04 -2.63 -13.28
CA ALA A 254 -6.12 -2.99 -11.87
C ALA A 254 -5.53 -4.38 -11.57
N CYS A 255 -5.63 -5.31 -12.51
CA CYS A 255 -5.03 -6.65 -12.39
C CYS A 255 -3.73 -6.82 -13.19
N LYS A 256 -3.17 -5.74 -13.72
CA LYS A 256 -1.90 -5.73 -14.48
C LYS A 256 -1.90 -6.68 -15.68
N ASP A 257 -3.04 -6.88 -16.31
CA ASP A 257 -3.18 -7.73 -17.48
C ASP A 257 -2.78 -6.98 -18.74
N LYS A 258 -1.48 -7.00 -19.05
CA LYS A 258 -0.90 -6.32 -20.21
C LYS A 258 -1.51 -6.81 -21.53
N GLY A 259 -1.80 -8.11 -21.64
CA GLY A 259 -2.38 -8.70 -22.84
C GLY A 259 -3.80 -8.17 -23.10
N ALA A 260 -4.63 -8.16 -22.06
CA ALA A 260 -5.95 -7.55 -22.14
C ALA A 260 -5.89 -6.04 -22.39
N TYR A 261 -4.98 -5.33 -21.71
CA TYR A 261 -4.82 -3.89 -21.87
C TYR A 261 -4.51 -3.52 -23.33
N THR A 262 -3.55 -4.21 -23.95
CA THR A 262 -3.24 -4.02 -25.38
C THR A 262 -4.42 -4.38 -26.27
N ALA A 263 -5.09 -5.53 -26.04
CA ALA A 263 -6.23 -5.93 -26.85
C ALA A 263 -7.39 -4.93 -26.79
N ILE A 264 -7.66 -4.32 -25.63
CA ILE A 264 -8.69 -3.29 -25.46
C ILE A 264 -8.35 -2.03 -26.26
N LEU A 265 -7.08 -1.60 -26.21
CA LEU A 265 -6.63 -0.46 -26.99
C LEU A 265 -6.67 -0.73 -28.50
N ASP A 266 -6.26 -1.93 -28.93
CA ASP A 266 -6.27 -2.34 -30.34
C ASP A 266 -7.71 -2.50 -30.88
N ALA A 267 -8.66 -2.81 -30.02
CA ALA A 267 -10.09 -2.82 -30.33
C ALA A 267 -10.71 -1.41 -30.42
N GLY A 268 -9.91 -0.35 -30.30
CA GLY A 268 -10.35 1.03 -30.52
C GLY A 268 -10.96 1.72 -29.29
N PHE A 269 -10.55 1.32 -28.08
CA PHE A 269 -10.95 2.04 -26.87
C PHE A 269 -10.59 3.52 -26.96
N ASP A 270 -11.58 4.40 -26.75
CA ASP A 270 -11.36 5.85 -26.73
C ASP A 270 -10.66 6.28 -25.43
N ILE A 271 -9.36 6.49 -25.52
CA ILE A 271 -8.48 6.89 -24.41
C ILE A 271 -8.76 8.30 -23.87
N SER A 272 -9.53 9.11 -24.61
CA SER A 272 -9.92 10.46 -24.19
C SER A 272 -11.10 10.46 -23.21
N VAL A 273 -11.91 9.39 -23.21
CA VAL A 273 -13.11 9.32 -22.37
C VAL A 273 -12.70 9.00 -20.93
N PRO A 274 -13.18 9.78 -19.94
CA PRO A 274 -12.95 9.48 -18.55
C PRO A 274 -13.41 8.07 -18.17
N GLY A 275 -12.57 7.41 -17.38
CA GLY A 275 -12.89 6.11 -16.79
C GLY A 275 -13.23 6.26 -15.31
N GLN A 276 -12.68 5.36 -14.50
CA GLN A 276 -12.83 5.41 -13.07
C GLN A 276 -12.50 6.79 -12.49
N PHE A 277 -13.39 7.28 -11.60
CA PHE A 277 -13.30 8.59 -10.94
C PHE A 277 -13.33 9.82 -11.85
N GLU A 278 -13.74 9.65 -13.10
CA GLU A 278 -13.68 10.69 -14.13
C GLU A 278 -12.25 11.15 -14.44
N ASP A 279 -11.23 10.38 -14.04
CA ASP A 279 -9.87 10.63 -14.48
C ASP A 279 -9.72 10.10 -15.94
N PRO A 280 -8.85 10.68 -16.76
CA PRO A 280 -8.47 10.09 -18.06
C PRO A 280 -7.54 8.89 -17.91
N ALA A 281 -7.47 8.03 -18.92
CA ALA A 281 -6.67 6.79 -18.87
C ALA A 281 -5.19 7.06 -18.57
N ILE A 282 -4.61 8.12 -19.17
CA ILE A 282 -3.21 8.50 -18.99
C ILE A 282 -2.90 8.94 -17.55
N VAL A 283 -3.85 9.62 -16.88
CA VAL A 283 -3.68 10.04 -15.49
C VAL A 283 -3.64 8.81 -14.57
N ARG A 284 -4.53 7.83 -14.78
CA ARG A 284 -4.49 6.58 -14.01
C ARG A 284 -3.25 5.75 -14.29
N ALA A 285 -2.82 5.63 -15.54
CA ALA A 285 -1.60 4.91 -15.89
C ALA A 285 -0.34 5.59 -15.31
N ALA A 286 -0.36 6.91 -15.17
CA ALA A 286 0.70 7.67 -14.52
C ALA A 286 0.78 7.44 -13.01
N GLU A 287 -0.31 7.03 -12.34
CA GLU A 287 -0.29 6.65 -10.92
C GLU A 287 0.38 5.28 -10.68
N GLU A 288 0.72 4.54 -11.74
CA GLU A 288 1.28 3.20 -11.65
C GLU A 288 2.81 3.20 -11.69
N SER A 289 3.43 2.34 -10.89
CA SER A 289 4.89 2.16 -10.89
C SER A 289 5.41 1.46 -12.15
N ASP A 290 4.58 0.62 -12.78
CA ASP A 290 4.89 -0.03 -14.06
C ASP A 290 4.56 0.92 -15.22
N THR A 291 5.58 1.62 -15.69
CA THR A 291 5.48 2.61 -16.76
C THR A 291 5.09 2.02 -18.12
N TRP A 292 5.03 0.70 -18.26
CA TRP A 292 4.55 0.05 -19.48
C TRP A 292 3.13 0.49 -19.85
N PHE A 293 2.22 0.61 -18.88
CA PHE A 293 0.84 1.03 -19.15
C PHE A 293 0.77 2.48 -19.66
N LEU A 294 1.58 3.35 -19.06
CA LEU A 294 1.73 4.74 -19.48
C LEU A 294 2.30 4.83 -20.90
N SER A 295 3.31 4.01 -21.22
CA SER A 295 3.90 3.98 -22.56
C SER A 295 2.88 3.56 -23.61
N GLN A 296 2.04 2.55 -23.33
CA GLN A 296 1.02 2.08 -24.28
C GLN A 296 0.02 3.17 -24.70
N LEU A 297 -0.28 4.09 -23.79
CA LEU A 297 -1.17 5.22 -24.06
C LEU A 297 -0.46 6.33 -24.83
N LEU A 298 0.78 6.67 -24.44
CA LEU A 298 1.60 7.66 -25.15
C LEU A 298 1.90 7.24 -26.60
N ASP A 299 2.22 5.95 -26.81
CA ASP A 299 2.43 5.37 -28.15
C ASP A 299 1.18 5.48 -29.05
N ARG A 300 -0.01 5.60 -28.44
CA ARG A 300 -1.29 5.78 -29.11
C ARG A 300 -1.78 7.23 -29.13
N GLY A 301 -0.89 8.18 -28.82
CA GLY A 301 -1.15 9.61 -28.95
C GLY A 301 -1.94 10.22 -27.79
N ALA A 302 -1.96 9.60 -26.60
CA ALA A 302 -2.50 10.24 -25.42
C ALA A 302 -1.75 11.57 -25.14
N ASP A 303 -2.49 12.64 -24.89
CA ASP A 303 -1.89 13.95 -24.59
C ASP A 303 -1.25 13.91 -23.17
N PRO A 304 0.09 14.10 -23.05
CA PRO A 304 0.78 14.09 -21.77
C PRO A 304 0.38 15.26 -20.85
N ASN A 305 -0.27 16.30 -21.39
CA ASN A 305 -0.81 17.45 -20.63
C ASN A 305 -2.22 17.22 -20.08
N THR A 306 -2.77 16.03 -20.31
CA THR A 306 -4.13 15.71 -19.85
C THR A 306 -4.25 15.89 -18.34
N SER A 307 -5.31 16.59 -17.94
CA SER A 307 -5.66 16.83 -16.54
C SER A 307 -6.87 15.99 -16.14
N GLY A 308 -6.72 15.29 -15.02
CA GLY A 308 -7.83 14.60 -14.36
C GLY A 308 -8.58 15.53 -13.42
N ARG A 309 -9.42 14.94 -12.56
CA ARG A 309 -10.21 15.71 -11.59
C ARG A 309 -9.32 16.40 -10.55
N ARG A 310 -8.21 15.76 -10.17
CA ARG A 310 -7.37 16.17 -9.03
C ARG A 310 -5.97 16.61 -9.40
N GLN A 311 -5.45 16.17 -10.54
CA GLN A 311 -4.05 16.34 -10.91
C GLN A 311 -3.84 16.11 -12.40
N THR A 312 -2.78 16.69 -12.95
CA THR A 312 -2.29 16.37 -14.30
C THR A 312 -1.62 14.99 -14.33
N ALA A 313 -1.42 14.41 -15.52
CA ALA A 313 -0.68 13.16 -15.65
C ALA A 313 0.73 13.27 -15.06
N VAL A 314 1.43 14.38 -15.27
CA VAL A 314 2.79 14.58 -14.75
C VAL A 314 2.82 14.75 -13.23
N GLU A 315 1.80 15.39 -12.64
CA GLU A 315 1.62 15.43 -11.19
C GLU A 315 1.35 14.04 -10.61
N ALA A 316 0.51 13.23 -11.27
CA ALA A 316 0.21 11.86 -10.85
C ALA A 316 1.46 10.99 -10.83
N ALA A 317 2.26 11.03 -11.90
CA ALA A 317 3.52 10.30 -11.98
C ALA A 317 4.55 10.76 -10.95
N TRP A 318 4.64 12.06 -10.69
CA TRP A 318 5.48 12.57 -9.62
C TRP A 318 5.05 12.03 -8.27
N ASN A 319 3.77 12.16 -7.92
CA ASN A 319 3.26 11.72 -6.62
C ASN A 319 3.43 10.21 -6.40
N ALA A 320 3.22 9.40 -7.44
CA ALA A 320 3.46 7.95 -7.38
C ALA A 320 4.94 7.62 -7.25
N GLY A 321 5.81 8.37 -7.93
CA GLY A 321 7.25 8.18 -7.90
C GLY A 321 7.96 8.63 -6.62
N THR A 322 7.32 9.50 -5.82
CA THR A 322 7.93 10.09 -4.61
C THR A 322 7.29 9.63 -3.30
N THR A 323 6.56 8.50 -3.30
CA THR A 323 5.92 7.98 -2.06
C THR A 323 6.94 7.51 -1.02
N ASP A 324 8.10 7.02 -1.47
CA ASP A 324 9.22 6.62 -0.60
C ASP A 324 10.26 7.74 -0.60
N TRP A 325 10.42 8.46 0.51
CA TRP A 325 11.31 9.63 0.58
C TRP A 325 12.79 9.31 0.31
N ASP A 326 13.21 8.07 0.57
CA ASP A 326 14.62 7.67 0.46
C ASP A 326 14.94 7.01 -0.90
N ASN A 327 13.91 6.66 -1.69
CA ASN A 327 14.06 5.97 -2.96
C ASN A 327 12.99 6.38 -3.99
N TRP A 328 13.19 7.52 -4.65
CA TRP A 328 12.28 8.00 -5.69
C TRP A 328 12.41 7.18 -6.98
N ASN A 329 11.27 6.83 -7.57
CA ASN A 329 11.18 6.27 -8.92
C ASN A 329 10.48 7.27 -9.85
N LEU A 330 11.26 8.09 -10.54
CA LEU A 330 10.74 9.14 -11.44
C LEU A 330 10.53 8.65 -12.88
N ALA A 331 10.61 7.35 -13.17
CA ALA A 331 10.52 6.84 -14.54
C ALA A 331 9.23 7.28 -15.27
N GLY A 332 8.09 7.29 -14.58
CA GLY A 332 6.82 7.76 -15.16
C GLY A 332 6.83 9.28 -15.41
N TYR A 333 7.40 10.05 -14.48
CA TYR A 333 7.55 11.50 -14.61
C TYR A 333 8.46 11.85 -15.79
N GLU A 334 9.63 11.21 -15.88
CA GLU A 334 10.58 11.39 -16.96
C GLU A 334 9.99 11.01 -18.32
N MET A 335 9.20 9.92 -18.38
CA MET A 335 8.49 9.51 -19.59
C MET A 335 7.50 10.58 -20.06
N LEU A 336 6.71 11.14 -19.15
CA LEU A 336 5.78 12.22 -19.48
C LEU A 336 6.51 13.51 -19.89
N ARG A 337 7.62 13.84 -19.23
CA ARG A 337 8.46 14.98 -19.63
C ARG A 337 9.06 14.80 -21.01
N ALA A 338 9.57 13.60 -21.33
CA ALA A 338 10.07 13.27 -22.67
C ALA A 338 8.96 13.34 -23.74
N ALA A 339 7.71 13.06 -23.36
CA ALA A 339 6.55 13.22 -24.24
C ALA A 339 6.08 14.69 -24.37
N GLY A 340 6.62 15.62 -23.59
CA GLY A 340 6.25 17.04 -23.63
C GLY A 340 5.15 17.46 -22.64
N ALA A 341 4.96 16.72 -21.55
CA ALA A 341 4.11 17.17 -20.45
C ALA A 341 4.62 18.48 -19.87
N SER A 342 3.78 19.49 -19.76
CA SER A 342 4.13 20.78 -19.18
C SER A 342 4.19 20.71 -17.66
N LEU A 343 5.17 21.39 -17.08
CA LEU A 343 5.23 21.68 -15.65
C LEU A 343 4.30 22.83 -15.25
N ASN A 344 3.80 23.59 -16.22
CA ASN A 344 2.85 24.65 -15.99
C ASN A 344 1.41 24.16 -16.10
N HIS A 345 0.53 24.83 -15.39
CA HIS A 345 -0.90 24.62 -15.44
C HIS A 345 -1.59 25.99 -15.52
N ALA A 346 -2.71 26.07 -16.22
CA ALA A 346 -3.45 27.33 -16.40
C ALA A 346 -3.82 28.00 -15.06
N GLU A 347 -4.14 27.18 -14.06
CA GLU A 347 -4.12 27.59 -12.65
C GLU A 347 -2.72 27.38 -12.08
N PHE A 348 -1.92 28.45 -11.95
CA PHE A 348 -0.52 28.38 -11.52
C PHE A 348 -0.30 27.61 -10.21
N ASN A 349 -1.24 27.69 -9.25
CA ASN A 349 -1.14 26.96 -7.98
C ASN A 349 -1.33 25.43 -8.10
N LYS A 350 -1.62 24.93 -9.31
CA LYS A 350 -1.62 23.51 -9.68
C LYS A 350 -0.41 23.14 -10.55
N SER A 351 0.46 24.09 -10.87
CA SER A 351 1.73 23.81 -11.57
C SER A 351 2.69 23.00 -10.69
N MET A 352 3.64 22.33 -11.33
CA MET A 352 4.56 21.40 -10.67
C MET A 352 5.46 22.04 -9.62
N TRP A 353 5.69 23.36 -9.65
CA TRP A 353 6.42 24.05 -8.58
C TRP A 353 5.82 23.75 -7.20
N ARG A 354 4.50 23.56 -7.10
CA ARG A 354 3.86 23.22 -5.81
C ARG A 354 4.31 21.85 -5.29
N ARG A 355 4.51 20.87 -6.17
CA ARG A 355 5.04 19.55 -5.80
C ARG A 355 6.52 19.62 -5.47
N PHE A 356 7.27 20.40 -6.24
CA PHE A 356 8.70 20.59 -6.00
C PHE A 356 8.95 21.29 -4.66
N THR A 357 8.21 22.34 -4.34
CA THR A 357 8.31 23.02 -3.04
C THR A 357 7.94 22.11 -1.86
N THR A 358 6.90 21.27 -1.96
CA THR A 358 6.58 20.31 -0.88
C THR A 358 7.69 19.28 -0.63
N HIS A 359 8.44 18.92 -1.67
CA HIS A 359 9.60 18.04 -1.58
C HIS A 359 10.93 18.78 -1.42
N ALA A 360 10.89 20.10 -1.25
CA ALA A 360 12.05 20.99 -1.15
C ALA A 360 13.06 20.86 -2.32
N LYS A 361 12.55 20.63 -3.53
CA LYS A 361 13.29 20.56 -4.80
C LYS A 361 13.34 21.92 -5.48
N TRP A 362 14.05 22.85 -4.83
CA TRP A 362 14.22 24.23 -5.29
C TRP A 362 15.01 24.32 -6.60
N ASP A 363 15.98 23.42 -6.76
CA ASP A 363 16.77 23.18 -7.96
C ASP A 363 15.88 22.94 -9.18
N LEU A 364 14.91 22.02 -9.09
CA LEU A 364 14.01 21.71 -10.21
C LEU A 364 13.11 22.89 -10.60
N ILE A 365 12.74 23.75 -9.64
CA ILE A 365 11.99 24.98 -9.93
C ILE A 365 12.86 25.96 -10.74
N LEU A 366 14.12 26.13 -10.33
CA LEU A 366 15.07 27.03 -10.99
C LEU A 366 15.45 26.54 -12.40
N GLU A 367 15.71 25.24 -12.54
CA GLU A 367 16.04 24.61 -13.82
C GLU A 367 14.94 24.77 -14.87
N ASN A 368 13.68 24.77 -14.42
CA ASN A 368 12.50 24.89 -15.29
C ASN A 368 11.79 26.24 -15.14
N TRP A 369 12.48 27.28 -14.67
CA TRP A 369 11.88 28.57 -14.32
C TRP A 369 11.03 29.17 -15.45
N GLU A 370 11.57 29.16 -16.68
CA GLU A 370 10.95 29.76 -17.85
C GLU A 370 9.66 29.04 -18.29
N GLU A 371 9.42 27.82 -17.80
CA GLU A 371 8.19 27.08 -18.08
C GLU A 371 7.03 27.56 -17.19
N PHE A 372 7.32 28.15 -16.02
CA PHE A 372 6.32 28.61 -15.08
C PHE A 372 5.90 30.06 -15.38
N ASP A 373 4.75 30.24 -16.03
CA ASP A 373 4.09 31.55 -16.15
C ASP A 373 3.06 31.70 -15.02
N GLY A 374 3.32 32.57 -14.03
CA GLY A 374 2.24 33.04 -13.19
C GLY A 374 2.56 33.67 -11.83
N ASP A 375 1.83 33.19 -10.82
CA ASP A 375 1.64 33.82 -9.51
C ASP A 375 2.86 33.64 -8.60
N PHE A 376 3.92 34.42 -8.86
CA PHE A 376 5.15 34.39 -8.08
C PHE A 376 4.93 34.73 -6.60
N VAL A 377 3.85 35.43 -6.23
CA VAL A 377 3.48 35.66 -4.83
C VAL A 377 3.04 34.35 -4.15
N SER A 378 2.26 33.50 -4.84
CA SER A 378 1.93 32.15 -4.35
C SER A 378 3.18 31.27 -4.17
N LEU A 379 4.10 31.28 -5.14
CA LEU A 379 5.35 30.53 -5.05
C LEU A 379 6.23 31.06 -3.90
N ALA A 380 6.33 32.39 -3.77
CA ALA A 380 7.04 33.04 -2.68
C ALA A 380 6.45 32.72 -1.31
N ALA A 381 5.12 32.69 -1.16
CA ALA A 381 4.47 32.32 0.09
C ALA A 381 4.87 30.90 0.53
N ALA A 382 4.89 29.95 -0.42
CA ALA A 382 5.36 28.60 -0.17
C ALA A 382 6.84 28.61 0.25
N ALA A 383 7.71 29.30 -0.49
CA ALA A 383 9.14 29.36 -0.19
C ALA A 383 9.47 30.05 1.16
N ASP A 384 8.74 31.11 1.54
CA ASP A 384 8.93 31.86 2.79
C ASP A 384 8.50 31.04 4.01
N SER A 385 7.47 30.20 3.89
CA SER A 385 7.02 29.31 4.97
C SER A 385 8.13 28.35 5.45
N PHE A 386 9.06 27.96 4.56
CA PHE A 386 10.22 27.15 4.90
C PHE A 386 11.38 27.96 5.52
N ARG A 387 11.39 29.29 5.37
CA ARG A 387 12.39 30.18 5.96
C ARG A 387 12.26 30.25 7.49
N SER A 388 11.04 30.21 8.02
CA SER A 388 10.77 30.27 9.47
C SER A 388 11.17 29.03 10.28
N GLY A 389 11.50 27.91 9.62
CA GLY A 389 11.86 26.64 10.29
C GLY A 389 13.20 26.02 9.86
N GLY A 390 13.99 26.73 9.04
CA GLY A 390 15.17 26.21 8.37
C GLY A 390 14.79 25.46 7.09
N ALA A 391 15.28 25.96 5.93
CA ALA A 391 14.99 25.33 4.65
C ALA A 391 15.46 23.87 4.64
N ARG A 392 14.53 22.94 4.36
CA ARG A 392 14.86 21.57 3.95
C ARG A 392 15.35 21.59 2.50
N GLY A 393 16.09 20.56 2.09
CA GLY A 393 16.66 20.49 0.75
C GLY A 393 17.89 21.37 0.55
N ASP A 394 18.19 21.72 -0.71
CA ASP A 394 19.36 22.54 -1.07
C ASP A 394 19.14 24.01 -0.68
N LYS A 395 19.88 24.47 0.32
CA LYS A 395 19.82 25.85 0.84
C LYS A 395 20.32 26.88 -0.17
N ALA A 396 21.29 26.53 -1.01
CA ALA A 396 21.82 27.44 -2.02
C ALA A 396 20.77 27.66 -3.11
N ALA A 397 20.15 26.57 -3.59
CA ALA A 397 19.04 26.65 -4.54
C ALA A 397 17.83 27.42 -3.95
N HIS A 398 17.49 27.21 -2.68
CA HIS A 398 16.44 28.01 -2.02
C HIS A 398 16.78 29.50 -1.98
N ALA A 399 18.00 29.87 -1.61
CA ALA A 399 18.43 31.27 -1.60
C ALA A 399 18.40 31.90 -3.01
N MET A 400 18.79 31.14 -4.04
CA MET A 400 18.70 31.58 -5.44
C MET A 400 17.24 31.76 -5.89
N LEU A 401 16.34 30.88 -5.47
CA LEU A 401 14.90 31.02 -5.74
C LEU A 401 14.34 32.30 -5.13
N ILE A 402 14.68 32.61 -3.87
CA ILE A 402 14.26 33.86 -3.22
C ILE A 402 14.76 35.08 -4.00
N ALA A 403 16.04 35.11 -4.38
CA ALA A 403 16.60 36.21 -5.17
C ALA A 403 15.92 36.35 -6.55
N LYS A 404 15.53 35.23 -7.18
CA LYS A 404 14.81 35.25 -8.46
C LYS A 404 13.39 35.81 -8.31
N LEU A 405 12.69 35.45 -7.23
CA LEU A 405 11.37 36.01 -6.90
C LEU A 405 11.43 37.51 -6.60
N GLU A 406 12.48 37.98 -5.90
CA GLU A 406 12.72 39.41 -5.68
C GLU A 406 12.96 40.16 -7.01
N ALA A 407 13.67 39.53 -7.96
CA ALA A 407 13.88 40.10 -9.29
C ALA A 407 12.58 40.19 -10.11
N GLU A 408 11.60 39.30 -9.88
CA GLU A 408 10.24 39.39 -10.42
C GLU A 408 9.34 40.40 -9.66
N GLY A 409 9.91 41.14 -8.70
CA GLY A 409 9.20 42.18 -7.95
C GLY A 409 8.39 41.67 -6.76
N VAL A 410 8.62 40.44 -6.30
CA VAL A 410 7.99 39.90 -5.08
C VAL A 410 8.81 40.28 -3.85
N CYS A 411 8.14 40.70 -2.78
CA CYS A 411 8.78 41.20 -1.59
C CYS A 411 8.43 40.40 -0.34
N PHE A 412 9.48 40.02 0.38
CA PHE A 412 9.41 39.22 1.60
C PHE A 412 9.43 40.10 2.87
N PRO A 413 8.85 39.65 4.00
CA PRO A 413 8.07 38.42 4.17
C PRO A 413 6.71 38.50 3.48
N ILE A 414 6.19 37.34 3.09
CA ILE A 414 4.88 37.23 2.45
C ILE A 414 3.78 37.25 3.52
N LYS A 415 2.81 38.16 3.36
CA LYS A 415 1.63 38.24 4.23
C LYS A 415 0.70 37.04 4.00
N PRO A 416 -0.27 36.78 4.88
CA PRO A 416 -1.31 35.79 4.61
C PRO A 416 -1.97 36.03 3.24
N LEU A 417 -2.04 34.99 2.40
CA LEU A 417 -2.45 35.12 1.00
C LEU A 417 -3.84 35.77 0.80
N MET A 418 -4.74 35.64 1.78
CA MET A 418 -6.06 36.28 1.78
C MET A 418 -6.04 37.81 1.80
N GLU A 419 -4.90 38.44 2.12
CA GLU A 419 -4.74 39.89 2.13
C GLU A 419 -4.40 40.49 0.75
N TYR A 420 -3.99 39.65 -0.21
CA TYR A 420 -3.63 40.11 -1.55
C TYR A 420 -4.83 40.12 -2.49
N LYS A 421 -4.85 41.11 -3.38
CA LYS A 421 -5.78 41.14 -4.51
C LYS A 421 -5.31 40.14 -5.58
N ARG A 422 -6.21 39.78 -6.49
CA ARG A 422 -5.88 38.94 -7.65
C ARG A 422 -6.00 39.75 -8.94
N ASP A 423 -5.14 39.46 -9.92
CA ASP A 423 -5.26 39.98 -11.29
C ASP A 423 -6.39 39.28 -12.06
N GLU A 424 -6.58 39.65 -13.33
CA GLU A 424 -7.62 39.05 -14.20
C GLU A 424 -7.39 37.56 -14.49
N ARG A 425 -6.16 37.06 -14.31
CA ARG A 425 -5.80 35.64 -14.41
C ARG A 425 -6.01 34.91 -13.08
N GLY A 426 -6.37 35.63 -12.01
CA GLY A 426 -6.55 35.08 -10.67
C GLY A 426 -5.26 35.01 -9.85
N TYR A 427 -4.15 35.58 -10.32
CA TYR A 427 -2.85 35.54 -9.64
C TYR A 427 -2.76 36.63 -8.58
N PHE A 428 -2.17 36.33 -7.42
CA PHE A 428 -2.00 37.34 -6.38
C PHE A 428 -1.08 38.47 -6.83
N ILE A 429 -1.52 39.69 -6.62
CA ILE A 429 -0.76 40.91 -6.89
C ILE A 429 -0.26 41.45 -5.56
N GLN A 430 1.04 41.74 -5.50
CA GLN A 430 1.62 42.55 -4.46
C GLN A 430 1.76 43.99 -4.96
N ASP A 431 1.19 44.96 -4.23
CA ASP A 431 1.40 46.38 -4.53
C ASP A 431 2.90 46.71 -4.45
N ASN A 432 3.37 47.68 -5.25
CA ASN A 432 4.76 48.15 -5.27
C ASN A 432 5.31 48.15 -3.84
N CYS A 433 6.38 47.38 -3.62
CA CYS A 433 6.84 46.90 -2.31
C CYS A 433 7.27 47.97 -1.29
N GLY A 434 6.97 49.23 -1.55
CA GLY A 434 7.63 50.38 -0.95
C GLY A 434 9.07 50.37 -1.41
N ALA A 435 9.50 51.40 -2.14
CA ALA A 435 10.90 51.77 -2.03
C ALA A 435 11.17 51.92 -0.52
N ALA A 436 12.20 51.24 -0.01
CA ALA A 436 12.68 51.52 1.34
C ALA A 436 12.78 53.05 1.47
N PRO A 437 12.25 53.68 2.55
CA PRO A 437 12.50 55.09 2.75
C PRO A 437 14.02 55.25 2.80
N ALA A 438 14.58 55.93 1.81
CA ALA A 438 15.99 56.26 1.77
C ALA A 438 16.26 57.13 3.01
N ASN A 439 16.95 56.55 3.99
CA ASN A 439 17.54 57.25 5.12
C ASN A 439 18.96 56.76 5.31
#